data_AF-A0A1C4DJR9-F1
#
_entry.id   AF-A0A1C4DJR9-F1
#
_cell.length_a   1.000
_cell.length_b   1.000
_cell.length_c   1.000
_cell.angle_alpha   90.00
_cell.angle_beta   90.00
_cell.angle_gamma   90.00
#
_symmetry.space_group_name_H-M   'P 1'
#
loop_
_entity.id
_entity.type
_entity.pdbx_description
1 polymer ?
#
loop_
_entity_poly.entity_id
_entity_poly.type
_entity_poly.pdbx_seq_one_letter_code
_entity_poly.pdbx_strand_id
1 'polypeptide(L)'
;MEQAGHKCLGYVEIDKFARKSYEAIHNTKGEWTAHDITTVTDDDLRLFRGKVDVICGGFPCQSFSTAGKRLGFAETRGTLFFEIARFAKEIQPRYLFLENVRGLLSHDEGNTFALILSTLDELGYDAEEKGSSLSHILEDTVPEKYFLSEELTKTLVLK
;
A
#
# COMPACT_ATOMS: atom_id res chain seq x y z
N MET A 1 -12.54 3.11 0.51
CA MET A 1 -12.67 2.73 -0.92
C MET A 1 -14.07 2.26 -1.28
N GLU A 2 -14.63 1.25 -0.60
CA GLU A 2 -16.00 0.78 -0.90
C GLU A 2 -17.08 1.86 -0.77
N GLN A 3 -17.00 2.68 0.29
CA GLN A 3 -17.88 3.82 0.47
C GLN A 3 -17.79 4.86 -0.66
N ALA A 4 -16.65 4.93 -1.36
CA ALA A 4 -16.45 5.79 -2.52
C ALA A 4 -16.85 5.10 -3.85
N GLY A 5 -17.55 3.95 -3.78
CA GLY A 5 -18.06 3.22 -4.93
C GLY A 5 -17.07 2.24 -5.59
N HIS A 6 -15.86 2.08 -5.04
CA HIS A 6 -14.90 1.10 -5.56
C HIS A 6 -15.26 -0.31 -5.12
N LYS A 7 -14.96 -1.30 -5.96
CA LYS A 7 -15.09 -2.72 -5.64
C LYS A 7 -13.75 -3.30 -5.20
N CYS A 8 -13.71 -3.95 -4.04
CA CYS A 8 -12.55 -4.74 -3.63
C CYS A 8 -12.44 -5.99 -4.52
N LEU A 9 -11.27 -6.22 -5.12
CA LEU A 9 -10.98 -7.44 -5.90
C LEU A 9 -10.19 -8.48 -5.09
N GLY A 10 -9.50 -8.05 -4.03
CA GLY A 10 -8.79 -8.94 -3.13
C GLY A 10 -8.01 -8.21 -2.04
N TYR A 11 -7.57 -8.97 -1.04
CA TYR A 11 -6.81 -8.47 0.11
C TYR A 11 -5.74 -9.47 0.57
N VAL A 12 -4.67 -8.96 1.18
CA VAL A 12 -3.60 -9.76 1.79
C VAL A 12 -3.41 -9.32 3.22
N GLU A 13 -3.50 -10.24 4.17
CA GLU A 13 -3.35 -9.97 5.61
C GLU A 13 -2.84 -11.24 6.30
N ILE A 14 -1.74 -11.11 7.05
CA ILE A 14 -1.06 -12.25 7.69
C ILE A 14 -1.63 -12.56 9.07
N ASP A 15 -2.13 -11.55 9.79
CA ASP A 15 -2.71 -11.73 11.10
C ASP A 15 -4.11 -12.34 11.02
N LYS A 16 -4.24 -13.55 11.57
CA LYS A 16 -5.48 -14.31 11.55
C LYS A 16 -6.64 -13.61 12.26
N PHE A 17 -6.39 -12.73 13.22
CA PHE A 17 -7.45 -12.02 13.93
C PHE A 17 -7.93 -10.82 13.14
N ALA A 18 -7.01 -10.05 12.55
CA ALA A 18 -7.31 -8.96 11.62
C ALA A 18 -8.15 -9.46 10.44
N ARG A 19 -7.79 -10.61 9.85
CA ARG A 19 -8.61 -11.26 8.80
C ARG A 19 -10.02 -11.59 9.25
N LYS A 20 -10.15 -12.23 10.41
CA LYS A 20 -11.46 -12.59 10.97
C LYS A 20 -12.32 -11.35 11.18
N SER A 21 -11.73 -10.27 11.67
CA SER A 21 -12.42 -8.99 11.82
C SER A 21 -12.82 -8.41 10.46
N TYR A 22 -11.92 -8.41 9.47
CA TYR A 22 -12.20 -7.92 8.13
C TYR A 22 -13.33 -8.70 7.45
N GLU A 23 -13.27 -10.03 7.46
CA GLU A 23 -14.27 -10.93 6.86
C GLU A 23 -15.62 -10.89 7.58
N ALA A 24 -15.67 -10.48 8.85
CA ALA A 24 -16.91 -10.30 9.59
C ALA A 24 -17.61 -8.96 9.27
N ILE A 25 -16.87 -7.96 8.80
CA ILE A 25 -17.36 -6.60 8.57
C ILE A 25 -17.61 -6.34 7.08
N HIS A 26 -16.85 -6.99 6.19
CA HIS A 26 -16.95 -6.83 4.74
C HIS A 26 -17.53 -8.08 4.06
N ASN A 27 -18.23 -7.89 2.94
CA ASN A 27 -18.69 -9.01 2.11
C ASN A 27 -17.59 -9.49 1.17
N THR A 28 -16.71 -10.35 1.68
CA THR A 28 -15.53 -10.84 0.95
C THR A 28 -15.82 -11.96 -0.06
N LYS A 29 -17.10 -12.28 -0.31
CA LYS A 29 -17.48 -13.40 -1.18
C LYS A 29 -17.02 -13.16 -2.62
N GLY A 30 -16.08 -14.00 -3.06
CA GLY A 30 -15.53 -13.95 -4.42
C GLY A 30 -14.35 -12.99 -4.57
N GLU A 31 -13.88 -12.38 -3.48
CA GLU A 31 -12.59 -11.69 -3.44
C GLU A 31 -11.45 -12.72 -3.46
N TRP A 32 -10.37 -12.38 -4.15
CA TRP A 32 -9.14 -13.13 -4.05
C TRP A 32 -8.42 -12.79 -2.73
N THR A 33 -7.75 -13.76 -2.11
CA THR A 33 -7.01 -13.46 -0.89
C THR A 33 -5.80 -14.37 -0.69
N ALA A 34 -4.77 -13.82 -0.03
CA ALA A 34 -3.58 -14.54 0.42
C ALA A 34 -3.23 -14.12 1.86
N HIS A 35 -2.52 -14.97 2.60
CA HIS A 35 -2.09 -14.67 3.97
C HIS A 35 -0.82 -13.83 4.01
N ASP A 36 0.26 -14.36 3.45
CA ASP A 36 1.57 -13.72 3.46
C ASP A 36 1.88 -13.16 2.07
N ILE A 37 2.06 -11.85 1.99
CA ILE A 37 2.35 -11.15 0.73
C ILE A 37 3.60 -11.69 0.03
N THR A 38 4.58 -12.19 0.79
CA THR A 38 5.84 -12.76 0.27
C THR A 38 5.66 -14.10 -0.42
N THR A 39 4.51 -14.76 -0.18
CA THR A 39 4.19 -16.07 -0.77
C THR A 39 3.39 -15.98 -2.07
N VAL A 40 2.89 -14.79 -2.40
CA VAL A 40 2.08 -14.56 -3.61
C VAL A 40 2.99 -14.54 -4.83
N THR A 41 2.73 -15.39 -5.82
CA THR A 41 3.62 -15.50 -6.98
C THR A 41 3.36 -14.39 -7.99
N ASP A 42 4.35 -14.09 -8.85
CA ASP A 42 4.13 -13.12 -9.93
C ASP A 42 3.02 -13.54 -10.89
N ASP A 43 2.82 -14.85 -11.08
CA ASP A 43 1.75 -15.37 -11.94
C ASP A 43 0.37 -15.12 -11.33
N ASP A 44 0.22 -15.26 -10.01
CA ASP A 44 -1.01 -14.86 -9.30
C ASP A 44 -1.32 -13.38 -9.53
N LEU A 45 -0.30 -12.52 -9.45
CA LEU A 45 -0.43 -11.07 -9.62
C LEU A 45 -0.81 -10.68 -11.05
N ARG A 46 -0.20 -11.34 -12.05
CA ARG A 46 -0.49 -11.06 -13.48
C ARG A 46 -1.94 -11.33 -13.86
N LEU A 47 -2.68 -12.17 -13.10
CA LEU A 47 -4.12 -12.37 -13.29
C LEU A 47 -4.95 -11.10 -13.04
N PHE A 48 -4.40 -10.14 -12.28
CA PHE A 48 -5.03 -8.86 -11.95
C PHE A 48 -4.63 -7.71 -12.88
N ARG A 49 -3.67 -7.93 -13.78
CA ARG A 49 -3.21 -6.90 -14.72
C ARG A 49 -4.37 -6.41 -15.59
N GLY A 50 -4.55 -5.10 -15.64
CA GLY A 50 -5.65 -4.45 -16.36
C GLY A 50 -7.03 -4.59 -15.70
N LYS A 51 -7.11 -5.12 -14.47
CA LYS A 51 -8.36 -5.23 -13.69
C LYS A 51 -8.35 -4.39 -12.41
N VAL A 52 -7.17 -4.12 -11.88
CA VAL A 52 -6.99 -3.33 -10.64
C VAL A 52 -6.62 -1.90 -11.02
N ASP A 53 -7.48 -0.96 -10.66
CA ASP A 53 -7.19 0.47 -10.83
C ASP A 53 -6.28 1.02 -9.73
N VAL A 54 -6.38 0.49 -8.52
CA VAL A 54 -5.70 1.01 -7.32
C VAL A 54 -5.24 -0.10 -6.40
N ILE A 55 -4.00 -0.02 -5.91
CA ILE A 55 -3.53 -0.80 -4.77
C ILE A 55 -3.49 0.12 -3.55
N CYS A 56 -4.14 -0.31 -2.47
CA CYS A 56 -4.06 0.35 -1.16
C CYS A 56 -3.19 -0.50 -0.25
N GLY A 57 -2.27 0.11 0.50
CA GLY A 57 -1.39 -0.65 1.40
C GLY A 57 -0.82 0.18 2.53
N GLY A 58 -0.87 -0.37 3.75
CA GLY A 58 -0.03 0.05 4.86
C GLY A 58 1.09 -0.96 5.06
N PHE A 59 2.28 -0.48 5.44
CA PHE A 59 3.43 -1.36 5.70
C PHE A 59 4.17 -0.95 6.98
N PRO A 60 4.71 -1.89 7.76
CA PRO A 60 5.37 -1.58 9.03
C PRO A 60 6.60 -0.71 8.83
N CYS A 61 6.66 0.42 9.54
CA CYS A 61 7.75 1.41 9.46
C CYS A 61 9.06 0.97 10.13
N GLN A 62 9.05 -0.07 10.99
CA GLN A 62 10.12 -0.33 11.97
C GLN A 62 11.41 -0.94 11.41
N SER A 63 11.46 -1.26 10.13
CA SER A 63 12.42 -2.23 9.60
C SER A 63 13.39 -1.69 8.54
N PHE A 64 13.56 -0.38 8.48
CA PHE A 64 14.56 0.25 7.60
C PHE A 64 15.85 0.65 8.34
N SER A 65 16.09 0.20 9.58
CA SER A 65 17.23 0.69 10.37
C SER A 65 18.60 0.20 9.84
N THR A 66 19.33 1.10 9.17
CA THR A 66 20.76 1.40 9.38
C THR A 66 21.75 0.22 9.57
N ALA A 67 21.73 -0.86 8.77
CA ALA A 67 22.84 -1.84 8.78
C ALA A 67 22.98 -2.78 7.57
N GLY A 68 22.13 -2.70 6.54
CA GLY A 68 22.16 -3.65 5.42
C GLY A 68 22.97 -3.16 4.24
N LYS A 69 24.31 -3.30 4.26
CA LYS A 69 25.13 -3.31 3.04
C LYS A 69 24.39 -4.08 1.94
N ARG A 70 24.33 -3.56 0.71
CA ARG A 70 24.18 -4.23 -0.62
C ARG A 70 24.26 -5.78 -0.63
N LEU A 71 23.41 -6.47 0.11
CA LEU A 71 23.38 -7.91 0.32
C LEU A 71 21.91 -8.27 0.41
N GLY A 72 21.49 -9.15 -0.51
CA GLY A 72 20.13 -9.18 -1.03
C GLY A 72 19.02 -9.40 -0.01
N PHE A 73 17.87 -8.79 -0.31
CA PHE A 73 16.50 -9.32 -0.19
C PHE A 73 16.03 -10.06 1.09
N ALA A 74 16.82 -10.13 2.17
CA ALA A 74 16.60 -11.12 3.24
C ALA A 74 16.25 -10.54 4.64
N GLU A 75 15.95 -9.25 4.78
CA GLU A 75 15.38 -8.71 6.04
C GLU A 75 13.87 -8.45 5.90
N THR A 76 13.10 -9.46 6.29
CA THR A 76 11.68 -9.75 5.99
C THR A 76 10.61 -8.73 6.39
N ARG A 77 10.96 -7.60 7.01
CA ARG A 77 9.98 -6.57 7.40
C ARG A 77 10.15 -5.25 6.66
N GLY A 78 11.39 -4.85 6.33
CA GLY A 78 11.68 -3.71 5.44
C GLY A 78 11.42 -4.05 3.97
N THR A 79 11.26 -5.35 3.70
CA THR A 79 10.88 -5.95 2.42
C THR A 79 9.42 -5.75 2.05
N LEU A 80 8.51 -5.43 2.99
CA LEU A 80 7.09 -5.41 2.67
C LEU A 80 6.69 -4.25 1.74
N PHE A 81 7.39 -3.11 1.81
CA PHE A 81 7.27 -2.08 0.78
C PHE A 81 7.71 -2.61 -0.59
N PHE A 82 8.80 -3.39 -0.65
CA PHE A 82 9.27 -3.97 -1.90
C PHE A 82 8.33 -5.05 -2.45
N GLU A 83 7.58 -5.75 -1.59
CA GLU A 83 6.50 -6.63 -2.03
C GLU A 83 5.34 -5.82 -2.62
N ILE A 84 4.97 -4.68 -2.02
CA ILE A 84 3.99 -3.76 -2.62
C ILE A 84 4.50 -3.23 -3.97
N ALA A 85 5.78 -2.87 -4.06
CA ALA A 85 6.43 -2.46 -5.31
C ALA A 85 6.42 -3.58 -6.36
N ARG A 86 6.65 -4.84 -5.96
CA ARG A 86 6.52 -6.03 -6.82
C ARG A 86 5.08 -6.21 -7.30
N PHE A 87 4.10 -6.07 -6.41
CA PHE A 87 2.68 -6.09 -6.77
C PHE A 87 2.36 -5.01 -7.78
N ALA A 88 2.80 -3.76 -7.55
CA ALA A 88 2.60 -2.66 -8.47
C ALA A 88 3.26 -2.92 -9.84
N LYS A 89 4.47 -3.49 -9.84
CA LYS A 89 5.17 -3.88 -11.07
C LYS A 89 4.40 -4.94 -11.86
N GLU A 90 3.88 -5.98 -11.22
CA GLU A 90 3.21 -7.07 -11.93
C GLU A 90 1.75 -6.76 -12.27
N ILE A 91 1.02 -6.06 -11.39
CA ILE A 91 -0.39 -5.71 -11.58
C ILE A 91 -0.53 -4.47 -12.48
N GLN A 92 0.42 -3.54 -12.44
CA GLN A 92 0.38 -2.25 -13.15
C GLN A 92 -0.92 -1.47 -12.88
N PRO A 93 -1.27 -1.19 -11.61
CA PRO A 93 -2.43 -0.35 -11.29
C PRO A 93 -2.18 1.09 -11.76
N ARG A 94 -3.25 1.87 -11.87
CA ARG A 94 -3.14 3.30 -12.21
C ARG A 94 -2.73 4.13 -11.00
N TYR A 95 -3.08 3.68 -9.80
CA TYR A 95 -2.82 4.41 -8.57
C TYR A 95 -2.26 3.49 -7.49
N LEU A 96 -1.34 4.02 -6.70
CA LEU A 96 -0.97 3.46 -5.40
C LEU A 96 -1.42 4.42 -4.31
N PHE A 97 -2.12 3.89 -3.30
CA PHE A 97 -2.46 4.60 -2.07
C PHE A 97 -1.69 3.94 -0.94
N LEU A 98 -0.57 4.54 -0.56
CA LEU A 98 0.30 3.98 0.48
C LEU A 98 0.20 4.80 1.75
N GLU A 99 -0.02 4.10 2.86
CA GLU A 99 -0.17 4.68 4.18
C GLU A 99 1.04 4.33 5.05
N ASN A 100 1.60 5.34 5.72
CA ASN A 100 2.58 5.11 6.79
C ASN A 100 2.51 6.14 7.93
N VAL A 101 3.25 5.90 9.01
CA VAL A 101 3.38 6.82 10.14
C VAL A 101 4.29 8.01 9.81
N ARG A 102 4.08 9.16 10.46
CA ARG A 102 4.92 10.37 10.29
C ARG A 102 6.42 10.13 10.48
N GLY A 103 6.79 9.18 11.35
CA GLY A 103 8.18 8.84 11.64
C GLY A 103 8.98 8.36 10.42
N LEU A 104 8.30 7.89 9.36
CA LEU A 104 8.93 7.42 8.13
C LEU A 104 9.82 8.49 7.47
N LEU A 105 9.42 9.77 7.51
CA LEU A 105 10.18 10.85 6.87
C LEU A 105 11.56 11.07 7.45
N SER A 106 11.67 10.92 8.77
CA SER A 106 12.90 11.13 9.53
C SER A 106 13.63 9.81 9.76
N HIS A 107 13.05 8.69 9.33
CA HIS A 107 13.62 7.38 9.53
C HIS A 107 14.93 7.24 8.75
N ASP A 108 15.98 6.74 9.42
CA ASP A 108 17.31 6.58 8.83
C ASP A 108 17.82 7.87 8.17
N GLU A 109 17.66 9.00 8.87
CA GLU A 109 18.01 10.34 8.37
C GLU A 109 17.32 10.73 7.06
N GLY A 110 16.15 10.13 6.78
CA GLY A 110 15.34 10.35 5.58
C GLY A 110 15.70 9.44 4.39
N ASN A 111 16.76 8.62 4.51
CA ASN A 111 17.18 7.71 3.44
C ASN A 111 16.11 6.67 3.09
N THR A 112 15.33 6.24 4.08
CA THR A 112 14.23 5.30 3.87
C THR A 112 13.15 5.88 2.97
N PHE A 113 12.73 7.12 3.25
CA PHE A 113 11.72 7.78 2.46
C PHE A 113 12.24 8.08 1.05
N ALA A 114 13.50 8.50 0.91
CA ALA A 114 14.14 8.70 -0.39
C ALA A 114 14.19 7.41 -1.23
N LEU A 115 14.50 6.25 -0.60
CA LEU A 115 14.49 4.95 -1.26
C LEU A 115 13.09 4.56 -1.74
N ILE A 116 12.06 4.82 -0.94
CA ILE A 116 10.65 4.60 -1.34
C ILE A 116 10.31 5.44 -2.57
N LEU A 117 10.61 6.75 -2.53
CA LEU A 117 10.35 7.65 -3.66
C LEU A 117 11.10 7.20 -4.93
N SER A 118 12.38 6.86 -4.81
CA SER A 118 13.19 6.36 -5.94
C SER A 118 12.63 5.07 -6.51
N THR A 119 12.17 4.14 -5.67
CA THR A 119 11.59 2.86 -6.13
C THR A 119 10.28 3.10 -6.88
N LEU A 120 9.49 4.08 -6.46
CA LEU A 120 8.23 4.42 -7.11
C LEU A 120 8.45 5.14 -8.44
N ASP A 121 9.42 6.07 -8.49
CA ASP A 121 9.86 6.73 -9.72
C ASP A 121 10.36 5.71 -10.76
N GLU A 122 11.17 4.72 -10.34
CA GLU A 122 11.62 3.61 -11.20
C GLU A 122 10.46 2.76 -11.76
N LEU A 123 9.33 2.69 -11.04
CA LEU A 123 8.11 2.01 -11.49
C LEU A 123 7.21 2.91 -12.36
N GLY A 124 7.59 4.18 -12.57
CA GLY A 124 6.88 5.15 -13.39
C GLY A 124 5.77 5.92 -12.66
N TYR A 125 5.86 6.02 -11.34
CA TYR A 125 4.88 6.72 -10.51
C TYR A 125 5.40 8.07 -10.01
N ASP A 126 4.59 9.11 -10.17
CA ASP A 126 4.83 10.42 -9.54
C ASP A 126 4.31 10.43 -8.10
N ALA A 127 5.13 10.92 -7.15
CA ALA A 127 4.82 10.89 -5.72
C ALA A 127 4.31 12.22 -5.16
N GLU A 128 3.02 12.25 -4.73
CA GLU A 128 2.45 13.38 -3.98
C GLU A 128 2.27 13.02 -2.49
N GLU A 129 2.94 13.78 -1.62
CA GLU A 129 2.79 13.66 -0.17
C GLU A 129 1.71 14.62 0.32
N LYS A 130 0.70 14.10 1.04
CA LYS A 130 -0.30 14.95 1.70
C LYS A 130 -0.28 14.76 3.21
N GLY A 131 -0.02 15.87 3.92
CA GLY A 131 -0.14 15.98 5.37
C GLY A 131 -1.60 16.03 5.83
N SER A 132 -1.87 15.51 7.03
CA SER A 132 -3.19 15.29 7.63
C SER A 132 -4.19 16.45 7.47
N SER A 133 -4.99 16.36 6.40
CA SER A 133 -6.43 16.56 6.36
C SER A 133 -6.86 15.88 5.05
N LEU A 134 -7.62 14.77 5.13
CA LEU A 134 -8.18 14.06 3.96
C LEU A 134 -9.25 14.89 3.22
N SER A 135 -9.19 16.22 3.32
CA SER A 135 -10.14 17.15 2.71
C SER A 135 -9.92 17.38 1.21
N HIS A 136 -8.79 16.96 0.62
CA HIS A 136 -8.48 17.27 -0.78
C HIS A 136 -8.04 16.08 -1.66
N ILE A 137 -8.37 14.83 -1.28
CA ILE A 137 -7.97 13.65 -2.10
C ILE A 137 -9.12 13.07 -2.92
N LEU A 138 -10.36 13.51 -2.77
CA LEU A 138 -11.48 12.93 -3.55
C LEU A 138 -12.50 13.96 -4.07
N GLU A 139 -12.12 15.24 -4.23
CA GLU A 139 -13.05 16.26 -4.76
C GLU A 139 -13.22 16.21 -6.30
N ASP A 140 -12.31 15.59 -7.05
CA ASP A 140 -12.41 15.56 -8.53
C ASP A 140 -13.03 14.27 -9.11
N THR A 141 -13.44 13.29 -8.30
CA THR A 141 -13.94 12.01 -8.85
C THR A 141 -15.14 11.34 -8.18
N VAL A 142 -15.64 11.76 -7.02
CA VAL A 142 -16.83 11.11 -6.42
C VAL A 142 -17.70 12.13 -5.65
N PRO A 143 -19.00 12.29 -6.00
CA PRO A 143 -19.89 13.19 -5.29
C PRO A 143 -20.36 12.58 -3.96
N GLU A 144 -20.31 13.41 -2.91
CA GLU A 144 -20.99 13.33 -1.60
C GLU A 144 -20.53 12.31 -0.52
N LYS A 145 -19.99 12.92 0.56
CA LYS A 145 -20.21 12.67 2.01
C LYS A 145 -19.72 11.37 2.68
N TYR A 146 -18.76 11.57 3.60
CA TYR A 146 -18.53 11.01 4.96
C TYR A 146 -17.11 10.46 5.25
N PHE A 147 -16.73 10.68 6.53
CA PHE A 147 -15.42 10.71 7.19
C PHE A 147 -14.91 9.33 7.68
N LEU A 148 -13.61 9.26 8.02
CA LEU A 148 -13.15 8.88 9.38
C LEU A 148 -11.75 9.47 9.66
N SER A 149 -11.61 10.10 10.83
CA SER A 149 -10.38 10.63 11.42
C SER A 149 -9.87 9.71 12.52
N GLU A 150 -8.56 9.53 12.64
CA GLU A 150 -7.78 9.73 13.87
C GLU A 150 -6.28 9.76 13.48
N GLU A 151 -5.50 10.49 14.27
CA GLU A 151 -4.19 11.07 13.93
C GLU A 151 -3.08 10.09 13.52
N LEU A 152 -2.07 10.63 12.81
CA LEU A 152 -0.66 10.18 12.65
C LEU A 152 -0.21 9.61 11.30
N THR A 153 -1.06 9.67 10.29
CA THR A 153 -0.86 8.96 9.03
C THR A 153 -0.52 9.86 7.84
N LYS A 154 0.49 9.49 7.04
CA LYS A 154 0.78 10.10 5.74
C LYS A 154 0.29 9.18 4.62
N THR A 155 -0.37 9.80 3.65
CA THR A 155 -0.83 9.15 2.43
C THR A 155 0.04 9.60 1.27
N LEU A 156 0.57 8.63 0.53
CA LEU A 156 1.18 8.84 -0.77
C LEU A 156 0.20 8.38 -1.85
N VAL A 157 -0.21 9.30 -2.72
CA VAL A 157 -1.03 9.01 -3.91
C VAL A 157 -0.14 9.13 -5.13
N LEU A 158 -0.15 8.10 -5.97
CA LEU A 158 0.72 7.99 -7.13
C LEU A 158 -0.06 7.90 -8.44
N LYS A 159 0.39 8.61 -9.50
CA LYS A 159 -0.19 8.56 -10.86
C LYS A 159 0.87 8.19 -11.89
#